data_AF-A0A2G6C928-F1
#
_entry.id   AF-A0A2G6C928-F1
#
_cell.length_a   1.000
_cell.length_b   1.000
_cell.length_c   1.000
_cell.angle_alpha   90.00
_cell.angle_beta   90.00
_cell.angle_gamma   90.00
#
_symmetry.space_group_name_H-M   'P 1'
#
loop_
_entity.id
_entity.type
_entity.pdbx_description
1 polymer ?
#
loop_
_entity_poly.entity_id
_entity_poly.type
_entity_poly.pdbx_seq_one_letter_code
_entity_poly.pdbx_strand_id
1 'polypeptide(L)'
;TDVVVRAFREKGIDLQKKVHEDMRRNFPKYPKKWGLRRPDKNIDHRRVPNLMTFFKRKGVSLPVSDNADDYLVGDVVAWRLNEKQFHIGIVMKARSYDNERPLIGHNIDSGTNIEDVLFNWEIVGHYRYFPAPVQKAAMQ
;
A
#
# COMPACT_ATOMS: atom_id res chain seq x y z
N THR A 1 -6.47 -6.08 3.74
CA THR A 1 -6.16 -5.36 4.98
C THR A 1 -7.08 -4.16 5.10
N ASP A 2 -7.64 -3.92 6.27
CA ASP A 2 -8.42 -2.70 6.51
C ASP A 2 -7.53 -1.48 6.83
N VAL A 3 -6.22 -1.66 7.07
CA VAL A 3 -5.31 -0.55 7.41
C VAL A 3 -5.13 0.43 6.26
N VAL A 4 -4.72 -0.03 5.07
CA VAL A 4 -4.48 0.88 3.93
C VAL A 4 -5.78 1.59 3.53
N VAL A 5 -6.92 0.91 3.59
CA VAL A 5 -8.23 1.53 3.32
C VAL A 5 -8.56 2.62 4.34
N ARG A 6 -8.34 2.37 5.63
CA ARG A 6 -8.56 3.36 6.69
C ARG A 6 -7.62 4.55 6.55
N ALA A 7 -6.33 4.31 6.29
CA ALA A 7 -5.35 5.38 6.08
C ALA A 7 -5.70 6.28 4.88
N PHE A 8 -6.20 5.70 3.77
CA PHE A 8 -6.69 6.50 2.64
C PHE A 8 -7.94 7.30 2.99
N ARG A 9 -8.85 6.72 3.79
CA ARG A 9 -10.06 7.40 4.26
C ARG A 9 -9.74 8.59 5.15
N GLU A 10 -8.72 8.51 6.00
CA GLU A 10 -8.21 9.65 6.79
C GLU A 10 -7.72 10.81 5.92
N LYS A 11 -7.34 10.54 4.67
CA LYS A 11 -7.02 11.55 3.65
C LYS A 11 -8.20 11.90 2.74
N GLY A 12 -9.42 11.52 3.12
CA GLY A 12 -10.64 11.79 2.33
C GLY A 12 -10.78 10.96 1.06
N ILE A 13 -10.00 9.89 0.90
CA ILE A 13 -10.02 9.05 -0.29
C ILE A 13 -10.70 7.71 0.02
N ASP A 14 -11.81 7.45 -0.67
CA ASP A 14 -12.46 6.14 -0.67
C ASP A 14 -11.71 5.17 -1.61
N LEU A 15 -10.68 4.51 -1.07
CA LEU A 15 -9.87 3.55 -1.83
C LEU A 15 -10.72 2.38 -2.37
N GLN A 16 -11.72 1.93 -1.62
CA GLN A 16 -12.60 0.84 -2.06
C GLN A 16 -13.37 1.22 -3.33
N LYS A 17 -13.97 2.41 -3.34
CA LYS A 17 -14.64 2.96 -4.53
C LYS A 17 -13.67 3.13 -5.69
N LYS A 18 -12.49 3.71 -5.46
CA LYS A 18 -11.48 3.95 -6.52
C LYS A 18 -11.00 2.66 -7.17
N VAL A 19 -10.73 1.61 -6.38
CA VAL A 19 -10.34 0.29 -6.89
C VAL A 19 -11.49 -0.32 -7.70
N HIS A 20 -12.70 -0.31 -7.16
CA HIS A 20 -13.86 -0.87 -7.85
C HIS A 20 -14.13 -0.20 -9.19
N GLU A 21 -14.09 1.13 -9.25
CA GLU A 21 -14.29 1.89 -10.48
C GLU A 21 -13.20 1.61 -11.53
N ASP A 22 -11.94 1.50 -11.11
CA ASP A 22 -10.85 1.16 -12.03
C ASP A 22 -11.01 -0.27 -12.58
N MET A 23 -11.31 -1.23 -11.71
CA MET A 23 -11.56 -2.62 -12.08
C MET A 23 -12.77 -2.77 -13.00
N ARG A 24 -13.87 -2.03 -12.78
CA ARG A 24 -15.03 -2.06 -13.70
C ARG A 24 -14.67 -1.73 -15.13
N ARG A 25 -13.73 -0.79 -15.34
CA ARG A 25 -13.28 -0.38 -16.68
C ARG A 25 -12.15 -1.25 -17.23
N ASN A 26 -11.44 -1.99 -16.37
CA ASN A 26 -10.16 -2.62 -16.73
C ASN A 26 -10.01 -4.05 -16.20
N PHE A 27 -11.12 -4.74 -15.89
CA PHE A 27 -11.11 -6.04 -15.22
C PHE A 27 -10.14 -7.07 -15.83
N PRO A 28 -10.00 -7.19 -17.18
CA PRO A 28 -9.04 -8.11 -17.77
C PRO A 28 -7.57 -7.86 -17.42
N LYS A 29 -7.22 -6.64 -16.97
CA LYS A 29 -5.87 -6.25 -16.56
C LYS A 29 -5.55 -6.62 -15.11
N TYR A 30 -6.55 -7.06 -14.34
CA TYR A 30 -6.39 -7.47 -12.94
C TYR A 30 -6.13 -8.98 -12.82
N PRO A 31 -5.50 -9.44 -11.72
CA PRO A 31 -5.18 -10.85 -11.52
C PRO A 31 -6.42 -11.76 -11.56
N LYS A 32 -6.36 -12.85 -12.33
CA LYS A 32 -7.45 -13.82 -12.47
C LYS A 32 -7.39 -14.97 -11.43
N LYS A 33 -6.96 -14.66 -10.19
CA LYS A 33 -6.68 -15.68 -9.16
C LYS A 33 -7.93 -16.34 -8.54
N TRP A 34 -9.11 -15.73 -8.69
CA TRP A 34 -10.33 -16.12 -7.96
C TRP A 34 -11.48 -16.60 -8.85
N GLY A 35 -11.23 -16.88 -10.13
CA GLY A 35 -12.28 -17.38 -11.06
C GLY A 35 -13.44 -16.41 -11.32
N LEU A 36 -13.34 -15.15 -10.86
CA LEU A 36 -14.40 -14.16 -11.02
C LEU A 36 -14.51 -13.68 -12.46
N ARG A 37 -15.74 -13.49 -12.94
CA ARG A 37 -16.05 -12.95 -14.27
C ARG A 37 -16.24 -11.42 -14.28
N ARG A 38 -16.37 -10.81 -13.11
CA ARG A 38 -16.58 -9.37 -12.92
C ARG A 38 -15.98 -8.91 -11.59
N PRO A 39 -15.72 -7.59 -11.40
CA PRO A 39 -15.29 -7.06 -10.11
C PRO A 39 -16.31 -7.35 -9.00
N ASP A 40 -15.80 -7.53 -7.79
CA ASP A 40 -16.55 -7.64 -6.54
C ASP A 40 -16.12 -6.52 -5.59
N LYS A 41 -16.98 -5.49 -5.50
CA LYS A 41 -16.76 -4.30 -4.68
C LYS A 41 -16.53 -4.61 -3.20
N ASN A 42 -17.02 -5.75 -2.70
CA ASN A 42 -16.96 -6.10 -1.28
C ASN A 42 -15.59 -6.65 -0.87
N ILE A 43 -14.83 -7.23 -1.79
CA ILE A 43 -13.59 -7.95 -1.47
C ILE A 43 -12.37 -7.49 -2.28
N ASP A 44 -12.56 -6.86 -3.44
CA ASP A 44 -11.44 -6.54 -4.33
C ASP A 44 -10.40 -5.61 -3.70
N HIS A 45 -10.85 -4.64 -2.91
CA HIS A 45 -9.99 -3.71 -2.18
C HIS A 45 -9.21 -4.37 -1.02
N ARG A 46 -9.56 -5.60 -0.64
CA ARG A 46 -8.87 -6.37 0.42
C ARG A 46 -7.76 -7.27 -0.15
N ARG A 47 -7.78 -7.52 -1.46
CA ARG A 47 -6.84 -8.39 -2.16
C ARG A 47 -5.59 -7.61 -2.55
N VAL A 48 -4.46 -7.89 -1.89
CA VAL A 48 -3.19 -7.19 -2.13
C VAL A 48 -2.79 -7.18 -3.62
N PRO A 49 -2.89 -8.29 -4.40
CA PRO A 49 -2.57 -8.24 -5.83
C PRO A 49 -3.44 -7.27 -6.64
N ASN A 50 -4.70 -7.06 -6.24
CA ASN A 50 -5.56 -6.07 -6.88
C ASN A 50 -5.13 -4.65 -6.53
N LEU A 51 -4.78 -4.39 -5.27
CA LEU A 51 -4.24 -3.09 -4.84
C LEU A 51 -2.94 -2.75 -5.57
N MET A 52 -2.00 -3.69 -5.66
CA MET A 52 -0.75 -3.53 -6.42
C MET A 52 -1.03 -3.16 -7.88
N THR A 53 -1.96 -3.89 -8.53
CA THR A 53 -2.37 -3.60 -9.91
C THR A 53 -3.00 -2.22 -10.04
N PHE A 54 -3.88 -1.85 -9.11
CA PHE A 54 -4.50 -0.53 -9.06
C PHE A 54 -3.44 0.57 -8.96
N PHE A 55 -2.52 0.50 -8.01
CA PHE A 55 -1.47 1.51 -7.82
C PHE A 55 -0.55 1.60 -9.04
N LYS A 56 -0.11 0.47 -9.60
CA LYS A 56 0.66 0.45 -10.85
C LYS A 56 -0.10 1.15 -11.99
N ARG A 57 -1.40 0.90 -12.12
CA ARG A 57 -2.25 1.54 -13.14
C ARG A 57 -2.49 3.03 -12.91
N LYS A 58 -2.31 3.52 -11.68
CA LYS A 58 -2.32 4.95 -11.37
C LYS A 58 -0.97 5.63 -11.59
N GLY A 59 0.07 4.89 -11.99
CA GLY A 59 1.39 5.46 -12.25
C GLY A 59 2.11 5.92 -11.00
N VAL A 60 1.76 5.37 -9.84
CA VAL A 60 2.33 5.76 -8.53
C VAL A 60 3.34 4.75 -7.99
N SER A 61 3.81 3.84 -8.84
CA SER A 61 4.85 2.87 -8.48
C SER A 61 6.21 3.54 -8.37
N LEU A 62 6.92 3.23 -7.30
CA LEU A 62 8.30 3.61 -7.08
C LEU A 62 9.22 2.39 -7.18
N PRO A 63 10.53 2.58 -7.43
CA PRO A 63 11.51 1.52 -7.26
C PRO A 63 11.49 0.96 -5.84
N VAL A 64 11.76 -0.33 -5.73
CA VAL A 64 12.10 -0.98 -4.45
C VAL A 64 13.60 -0.81 -4.27
N SER A 65 14.00 -0.37 -3.08
CA SER A 65 15.39 -0.18 -2.69
C SER A 65 15.62 -0.70 -1.28
N ASP A 66 16.89 -0.91 -0.94
CA ASP A 66 17.31 -1.28 0.42
C ASP A 66 17.63 -0.05 1.29
N ASN A 67 17.39 1.16 0.76
CA ASN A 67 17.56 2.41 1.50
C ASN A 67 16.26 2.81 2.19
N ALA A 68 16.27 2.83 3.54
CA ALA A 68 15.10 3.18 4.34
C ALA A 68 14.52 4.57 4.04
N ASP A 69 15.36 5.53 3.66
CA ASP A 69 14.92 6.91 3.42
C ASP A 69 14.16 7.10 2.10
N ASP A 70 14.16 6.11 1.22
CA ASP A 70 13.33 6.13 0.01
C ASP A 70 11.84 5.93 0.32
N TYR A 71 11.52 5.39 1.50
CA TYR A 71 10.19 5.06 1.97
C TYR A 71 9.66 6.19 2.85
N LEU A 72 8.77 7.02 2.30
CA LEU A 72 8.25 8.21 2.97
C LEU A 72 6.90 7.95 3.62
N VAL A 73 6.58 8.75 4.64
CA VAL A 73 5.31 8.66 5.38
C VAL A 73 4.12 8.70 4.42
N GLY A 74 3.25 7.70 4.53
CA GLY A 74 2.07 7.55 3.68
C GLY A 74 2.29 6.68 2.44
N ASP A 75 3.53 6.30 2.12
CA ASP A 75 3.80 5.32 1.08
C ASP A 75 3.19 3.97 1.44
N VAL A 76 2.71 3.26 0.43
CA VAL A 76 2.16 1.91 0.56
C VAL A 76 3.22 0.92 0.13
N VAL A 77 3.48 -0.06 0.97
CA VAL A 77 4.45 -1.13 0.71
C VAL A 77 3.72 -2.47 0.73
N ALA A 78 4.03 -3.32 -0.24
CA ALA A 78 3.48 -4.67 -0.37
C ALA A 78 4.61 -5.70 -0.27
N TRP A 79 4.39 -6.75 0.51
CA TRP A 79 5.34 -7.83 0.71
C TRP A 79 4.80 -9.16 0.21
N ARG A 80 5.71 -10.06 -0.15
CA ARG A 80 5.44 -11.49 -0.29
C ARG A 80 5.92 -12.19 0.98
N LEU A 81 4.99 -12.83 1.70
CA LEU A 81 5.32 -13.60 2.91
C LEU A 81 5.69 -15.06 2.58
N ASN A 82 5.06 -15.60 1.53
CA ASN A 82 5.35 -16.90 0.94
C ASN A 82 4.76 -16.95 -0.48
N GLU A 83 4.82 -18.09 -1.17
CA GLU A 83 4.34 -18.22 -2.56
C GLU A 83 2.89 -17.77 -2.79
N LYS A 84 2.02 -17.89 -1.77
CA LYS A 84 0.57 -17.67 -1.91
C LYS A 84 0.07 -16.46 -1.13
N GLN A 85 0.82 -15.98 -0.15
CA GLN A 85 0.40 -14.94 0.78
C GLN A 85 1.14 -13.64 0.54
N PHE A 86 0.35 -12.58 0.33
CA PHE A 86 0.83 -11.22 0.19
C PHE A 86 0.39 -10.41 1.40
N HIS A 87 1.25 -9.50 1.83
CA HIS A 87 0.97 -8.54 2.88
C HIS A 87 1.03 -7.11 2.34
N ILE A 88 0.39 -6.18 3.03
CA ILE A 88 0.44 -4.76 2.65
C ILE A 88 0.29 -3.87 3.88
N GLY A 89 0.95 -2.73 3.84
CA GLY A 89 1.01 -1.77 4.93
C GLY A 89 1.31 -0.37 4.43
N ILE A 90 1.36 0.57 5.36
CA ILE A 90 1.63 1.97 5.10
C ILE A 90 2.80 2.44 5.96
N VAL A 91 3.68 3.25 5.39
CA VAL A 91 4.83 3.84 6.09
C VAL A 91 4.33 4.90 7.07
N MET A 92 4.72 4.75 8.33
CA MET A 92 4.31 5.63 9.43
C MET A 92 5.37 6.71 9.70
N LYS A 93 4.98 7.74 10.43
CA LYS A 93 5.91 8.78 10.90
C LYS A 93 6.85 8.27 12.00
N ALA A 94 6.40 7.29 12.80
CA ALA A 94 7.23 6.67 13.83
C ALA A 94 8.41 5.93 13.18
N ARG A 95 9.55 5.89 13.87
CA ARG A 95 10.76 5.21 13.43
C ARG A 95 11.16 4.11 14.43
N SER A 96 12.02 3.20 13.98
CA SER A 96 12.67 2.16 14.78
C SER A 96 13.45 2.76 15.95
N TYR A 97 13.81 1.92 16.93
CA TYR A 97 14.52 2.36 18.13
C TYR A 97 15.86 3.05 17.82
N ASP A 98 16.58 2.54 16.81
CA ASP A 98 17.82 3.11 16.27
C ASP A 98 17.60 4.32 15.34
N ASN A 99 16.33 4.68 15.07
CA ASN A 99 15.90 5.76 14.19
C ASN A 99 16.27 5.60 12.70
N GLU A 100 16.74 4.41 12.29
CA GLU A 100 17.19 4.15 10.92
C GLU A 100 16.05 3.85 9.95
N ARG A 101 14.96 3.22 10.42
CA ARG A 101 13.87 2.72 9.57
C ARG A 101 12.52 3.31 9.98
N PRO A 102 11.65 3.67 9.03
CA PRO A 102 10.27 4.02 9.38
C PRO A 102 9.48 2.76 9.77
N LEU A 103 8.62 2.89 10.76
CA LEU A 103 7.72 1.80 11.17
C LEU A 103 6.58 1.65 10.16
N ILE A 104 6.05 0.43 10.09
CA ILE A 104 4.96 0.08 9.18
C ILE A 104 3.67 -0.10 9.96
N GLY A 105 2.65 0.65 9.57
CA GLY A 105 1.27 0.40 9.96
C GLY A 105 0.70 -0.69 9.06
N HIS A 106 0.36 -1.82 9.65
CA HIS A 106 -0.16 -2.98 8.94
C HIS A 106 -1.12 -3.76 9.84
N ASN A 107 -1.85 -4.72 9.28
CA ASN A 107 -2.75 -5.57 10.05
C ASN A 107 -2.44 -7.02 9.70
N ILE A 108 -1.84 -7.71 10.67
CA ILE A 108 -1.54 -9.13 10.65
C ILE A 108 -2.08 -9.71 11.95
N ASP A 109 -2.81 -10.82 11.84
CA ASP A 109 -3.64 -11.38 12.92
C ASP A 109 -4.61 -10.33 13.51
N SER A 110 -5.27 -10.60 14.64
CA SER A 110 -6.46 -9.86 15.12
C SER A 110 -6.23 -8.39 15.56
N GLY A 111 -5.50 -7.56 14.80
CA GLY A 111 -5.19 -6.19 15.19
C GLY A 111 -4.45 -5.35 14.15
N THR A 112 -4.45 -4.03 14.37
CA THR A 112 -3.56 -3.10 13.65
C THR A 112 -2.29 -2.94 14.46
N ASN A 113 -1.15 -3.30 13.87
CA ASN A 113 0.15 -3.19 14.49
C ASN A 113 0.96 -2.07 13.83
N ILE A 114 1.93 -1.53 14.57
CA ILE A 114 2.94 -0.59 14.08
C ILE A 114 4.30 -1.20 14.43
N GLU A 115 5.03 -1.70 13.44
CA GLU A 115 6.21 -2.54 13.67
C GLU A 115 7.39 -2.19 12.75
N ASP A 116 8.61 -2.49 13.19
CA ASP A 116 9.84 -2.37 12.37
C ASP A 116 9.98 -3.61 11.49
N VAL A 117 9.20 -3.63 10.40
CA VAL A 117 9.09 -4.78 9.49
C VAL A 117 9.33 -4.43 8.02
N LEU A 118 9.76 -3.19 7.73
CA LEU A 118 9.92 -2.70 6.35
C LEU A 118 10.76 -3.66 5.50
N PHE A 119 11.88 -4.15 6.03
CA PHE A 119 12.83 -5.03 5.34
C PHE A 119 12.82 -6.48 5.85
N ASN A 120 11.83 -6.87 6.68
CA ASN A 120 11.79 -8.23 7.24
C ASN A 120 11.25 -9.28 6.26
N TRP A 121 10.63 -8.84 5.16
CA TRP A 121 10.05 -9.69 4.12
C TRP A 121 10.37 -9.16 2.72
N GLU A 122 10.21 -10.00 1.70
CA GLU A 122 10.43 -9.61 0.30
C GLU A 122 9.45 -8.49 -0.10
N ILE A 123 9.97 -7.30 -0.36
CA ILE A 123 9.19 -6.19 -0.90
C ILE A 123 8.90 -6.45 -2.38
N VAL A 124 7.62 -6.56 -2.73
CA VAL A 124 7.16 -6.80 -4.11
C VAL A 124 6.41 -5.61 -4.70
N GLY A 125 6.28 -4.52 -3.94
CA GLY A 125 5.76 -3.26 -4.45
C GLY A 125 5.92 -2.11 -3.47
N HIS A 126 6.26 -0.95 -4.02
CA HIS A 126 6.39 0.32 -3.31
C HIS A 126 5.61 1.38 -4.09
N TYR A 127 4.72 2.13 -3.42
CA TYR A 127 3.79 3.06 -4.08
C TYR A 127 3.60 4.35 -3.30
N ARG A 128 3.64 5.49 -4.00
CA ARG A 128 3.38 6.83 -3.44
C ARG A 128 2.15 7.47 -4.05
N TYR A 129 0.99 7.23 -3.42
CA TYR A 129 -0.29 7.72 -3.93
C TYR A 129 -0.58 9.18 -3.54
N PHE A 130 -0.13 9.58 -2.36
CA PHE A 130 -0.27 10.96 -1.91
C PHE A 130 0.87 11.78 -2.52
N PRO A 131 0.59 12.96 -3.10
CA PRO A 131 1.66 13.87 -3.46
C PRO A 131 2.47 14.17 -2.21
N ALA A 132 3.80 14.25 -2.35
CA ALA A 132 4.65 14.72 -1.26
C ALA A 132 4.08 16.05 -0.74
N PRO A 133 4.01 16.28 0.58
CA PRO A 133 3.66 17.59 1.07
C PRO A 133 4.60 18.58 0.39
N VAL A 134 4.04 19.59 -0.27
CA VAL A 134 4.82 20.71 -0.77
C VAL A 134 5.60 21.23 0.43
N GLN A 135 6.92 21.05 0.44
CA GLN A 135 7.75 21.81 1.36
C GLN A 135 7.50 23.26 0.96
N LYS A 136 6.74 24.00 1.77
CA LYS A 136 6.80 25.47 1.66
C LYS A 136 8.26 25.79 1.85
N ALA A 137 8.93 26.21 0.78
CA ALA A 137 10.24 26.81 0.88
C ALA A 137 10.15 27.85 2.00
N ALA A 138 10.98 27.68 3.04
CA ALA A 138 11.17 28.73 4.00
C ALA A 138 11.74 29.91 3.21
N MET A 139 10.90 30.88 2.85
CA MET A 139 11.35 32.22 2.56
C MET A 139 11.83 32.80 3.88
N GLN A 140 13.15 32.76 4.08
CA GLN A 140 13.90 33.72 4.86
C GLN A 140 15.17 34.05 4.06
#